data_AF-A0A371I3G8-F1
#
_entry.id   AF-A0A371I3G8-F1
#
_cell.length_a   1.000
_cell.length_b   1.000
_cell.length_c   1.000
_cell.angle_alpha   90.00
_cell.angle_beta   90.00
_cell.angle_gamma   90.00
#
_symmetry.space_group_name_H-M   'P 1'
#
loop_
_entity.id
_entity.type
_entity.pdbx_description
1 polymer ?
#
loop_
_entity_poly.entity_id
_entity_poly.type
_entity_poly.pdbx_seq_one_letter_code
_entity_poly.pdbx_strand_id
1 'polypeptide(L)'
;MKVNTNRMVSLNVTNYHLWEEKMKDLLFVKKNASSFLCYSEAIIHHQQVCDFIRHFVDDNVYNHIVSKTHVRTLWEKIESLYASNYGNNKLFLLNSIVNLKFKEGASLSNHLNEFQEIFY
;
A
#
# COMPACT_ATOMS: atom_id res chain seq x y z
N MET A 1 -1.68 22.69 -5.41
CA MET A 1 -0.52 22.09 -4.71
C MET A 1 -0.14 20.81 -5.46
N LYS A 2 1.11 20.65 -5.93
CA LYS A 2 1.51 19.46 -6.70
C LYS A 2 1.75 18.30 -5.72
N VAL A 3 1.04 17.19 -5.89
CA VAL A 3 1.24 15.99 -5.05
C VAL A 3 2.69 15.51 -5.23
N ASN A 4 3.47 15.44 -4.15
CA ASN A 4 4.87 15.01 -4.21
C ASN A 4 4.94 13.47 -4.25
N THR A 5 5.07 12.92 -5.45
CA THR A 5 5.11 11.47 -5.70
C THR A 5 6.51 10.86 -5.52
N ASN A 6 7.55 11.67 -5.29
CA ASN A 6 8.95 11.18 -5.23
C ASN A 6 9.25 10.26 -4.03
N ARG A 7 8.36 10.20 -3.03
CA ARG A 7 8.49 9.31 -1.86
C ARG A 7 7.64 8.04 -1.95
N MET A 8 6.89 7.88 -3.04
CA MET A 8 6.00 6.74 -3.23
C MET A 8 6.81 5.51 -3.64
N VAL A 9 6.42 4.35 -3.12
CA VAL A 9 6.98 3.05 -3.49
C VAL A 9 5.99 2.31 -4.38
N SER A 10 6.47 1.45 -5.28
CA SER A 10 5.59 0.54 -6.01
C SER A 10 5.18 -0.62 -5.09
N LEU A 11 3.92 -1.02 -5.12
CA LEU A 11 3.42 -2.16 -4.35
C LEU A 11 3.96 -3.46 -4.90
N ASN A 12 4.57 -4.24 -4.00
CA ASN A 12 5.06 -5.58 -4.26
C ASN A 12 4.73 -6.52 -3.08
N VAL A 13 5.16 -7.78 -3.21
CA VAL A 13 4.85 -8.86 -2.27
C VAL A 13 5.31 -8.59 -0.82
N THR A 14 6.26 -7.68 -0.59
CA THR A 14 6.88 -7.46 0.73
C THR A 14 6.56 -6.11 1.38
N ASN A 15 5.95 -5.15 0.68
CA ASN A 15 5.85 -3.76 1.17
C ASN A 15 4.42 -3.21 1.28
N TYR A 16 3.42 -4.10 1.35
CA TYR A 16 2.00 -3.73 1.37
C TYR A 16 1.65 -2.70 2.44
N HIS A 17 2.05 -2.88 3.70
CA HIS A 17 1.72 -1.96 4.80
C HIS A 17 2.24 -0.53 4.55
N LEU A 18 3.53 -0.42 4.25
CA LEU A 18 4.16 0.87 3.95
C LEU A 18 3.53 1.54 2.71
N TRP A 19 3.20 0.73 1.69
CA TRP A 19 2.52 1.21 0.49
C TRP A 19 1.11 1.71 0.80
N GLU A 20 0.35 0.95 1.60
CA GLU A 20 -1.03 1.25 1.97
C GLU A 20 -1.14 2.58 2.71
N GLU A 21 -0.30 2.80 3.73
CA GLU A 21 -0.28 4.06 4.47
C GLU A 21 0.06 5.25 3.57
N LYS A 22 1.13 5.13 2.77
CA LYS A 22 1.52 6.18 1.83
C LYS A 22 0.46 6.45 0.77
N MET A 23 -0.19 5.41 0.26
CA MET A 23 -1.24 5.55 -0.73
C MET A 23 -2.46 6.26 -0.15
N LYS A 24 -2.89 5.90 1.08
CA LYS A 24 -3.99 6.58 1.78
C LYS A 24 -3.69 8.08 1.97
N ASP A 25 -2.47 8.43 2.37
CA ASP A 25 -2.04 9.82 2.50
C ASP A 25 -2.12 10.59 1.18
N LEU A 26 -1.62 10.00 0.08
CA LEU A 26 -1.68 10.62 -1.24
C LEU A 26 -3.13 10.79 -1.73
N LEU A 27 -3.98 9.80 -1.50
CA LEU A 27 -5.40 9.86 -1.85
C LEU A 27 -6.15 10.91 -1.02
N PHE A 28 -5.79 11.10 0.25
CA PHE A 28 -6.34 12.15 1.10
C PHE A 28 -5.95 13.54 0.58
N VAL A 29 -4.67 13.77 0.25
CA VAL A 29 -4.20 15.03 -0.36
C VAL A 29 -4.90 15.29 -1.69
N LYS A 30 -5.06 14.26 -2.53
CA LYS A 30 -5.74 14.39 -3.83
C LYS A 30 -7.22 14.71 -3.67
N LYS A 31 -7.92 14.07 -2.73
CA LYS A 31 -9.34 14.36 -2.42
C LYS A 31 -9.53 15.80 -1.95
N ASN A 32 -8.68 16.30 -1.05
CA ASN A 32 -8.76 17.68 -0.56
C ASN A 32 -8.38 18.72 -1.62
N ALA A 33 -7.54 18.36 -2.59
CA ALA A 33 -7.29 19.22 -3.75
C ALA A 33 -8.49 19.26 -4.72
N SER A 34 -9.28 18.18 -4.76
CA SER A 34 -10.44 18.00 -5.66
C SER A 34 -11.78 18.31 -5.01
N SER A 35 -11.84 18.87 -3.79
CA SER A 35 -13.09 19.11 -3.07
C SER A 35 -13.86 20.32 -3.60
N PHE A 36 -14.39 20.16 -4.80
CA PHE A 36 -15.54 20.83 -5.40
C PHE A 36 -16.14 19.75 -6.35
N LEU A 37 -17.46 19.54 -6.36
CA LEU A 37 -18.28 18.93 -7.45
C LEU A 37 -18.97 17.54 -7.23
N CYS A 38 -19.90 17.22 -8.17
CA CYS A 38 -21.20 16.52 -8.06
C CYS A 38 -21.19 15.01 -8.48
N TYR A 39 -22.32 14.29 -8.33
CA TYR A 39 -22.48 12.83 -8.50
C TYR A 39 -22.00 12.22 -9.83
N SER A 40 -22.13 12.91 -10.98
CA SER A 40 -21.63 12.40 -12.28
C SER A 40 -20.11 12.43 -12.37
N GLU A 41 -19.46 13.33 -11.63
CA GLU A 41 -18.02 13.42 -11.48
C GLU A 41 -17.46 12.35 -10.54
N ALA A 42 -18.29 11.73 -9.68
CA ALA A 42 -17.85 10.65 -8.81
C ALA A 42 -17.35 9.43 -9.60
N ILE A 43 -17.97 9.10 -10.74
CA ILE A 43 -17.53 7.99 -11.63
C ILE A 43 -16.19 8.33 -12.29
N ILE A 44 -16.04 9.55 -12.80
CA ILE A 44 -14.78 10.05 -13.37
C ILE A 44 -13.69 10.04 -12.29
N HIS A 45 -14.02 10.44 -11.08
CA HIS A 45 -13.12 10.44 -9.93
C HIS A 45 -12.74 9.02 -9.50
N HIS A 46 -13.66 8.04 -9.58
CA HIS A 46 -13.35 6.64 -9.32
C HIS A 46 -12.32 6.09 -10.32
N GLN A 47 -12.52 6.32 -11.62
CA GLN A 47 -11.58 5.86 -12.63
C GLN A 47 -10.21 6.54 -12.48
N GLN A 48 -10.17 7.86 -12.26
CA GLN A 48 -8.92 8.60 -12.05
C GLN A 48 -8.15 8.11 -10.81
N VAL A 49 -8.86 7.77 -9.73
CA VAL A 49 -8.24 7.20 -8.52
C VAL A 49 -7.74 5.78 -8.80
N CYS A 50 -8.50 4.96 -9.53
CA CYS A 50 -8.04 3.63 -9.95
C CYS A 50 -6.76 3.71 -10.78
N ASP A 51 -6.70 4.61 -11.77
CA ASP A 51 -5.53 4.80 -12.63
C ASP A 51 -4.34 5.35 -11.84
N PHE A 52 -4.59 6.22 -10.85
CA PHE A 52 -3.55 6.69 -9.94
C PHE A 52 -2.97 5.56 -9.09
N ILE A 53 -3.83 4.69 -8.51
CA ILE A 53 -3.36 3.55 -7.73
C ILE A 53 -2.53 2.59 -8.60
N ARG A 54 -2.99 2.30 -9.81
CA ARG A 54 -2.29 1.44 -10.78
C ARG A 54 -0.88 1.90 -11.14
N HIS A 55 -0.59 3.20 -11.08
CA HIS A 55 0.76 3.72 -11.35
C HIS A 55 1.80 3.33 -10.29
N PHE A 56 1.34 2.88 -9.12
CA PHE A 56 2.22 2.53 -8.00
C PHE A 56 2.05 1.07 -7.59
N VAL A 57 1.76 0.18 -8.52
CA VAL A 57 1.80 -1.26 -8.27
C VAL A 57 2.68 -1.95 -9.30
N ASP A 58 3.34 -3.03 -8.92
CA ASP A 58 4.12 -3.84 -9.84
C ASP A 58 3.22 -4.60 -10.82
N ASP A 59 3.77 -5.01 -11.97
CA ASP A 59 3.05 -5.69 -13.05
C ASP A 59 2.29 -6.95 -12.58
N ASN A 60 2.86 -7.67 -11.61
CA ASN A 60 2.25 -8.86 -11.04
C ASN A 60 0.93 -8.54 -10.32
N VAL A 61 0.83 -7.41 -9.62
CA VAL A 61 -0.39 -6.93 -8.97
C VAL A 61 -1.31 -6.28 -9.99
N TYR A 62 -0.75 -5.48 -10.92
CA TYR A 62 -1.50 -4.75 -11.94
C TYR A 62 -2.45 -5.66 -12.71
N ASN A 63 -1.95 -6.81 -13.17
CA ASN A 63 -2.72 -7.79 -13.95
C ASN A 63 -3.95 -8.32 -13.21
N HIS A 64 -3.94 -8.32 -11.87
CA HIS A 64 -5.08 -8.76 -11.06
C HIS A 64 -6.13 -7.68 -10.81
N ILE A 65 -5.80 -6.40 -11.03
CA ILE A 65 -6.64 -5.25 -10.68
C ILE A 65 -7.03 -4.37 -11.88
N VAL A 66 -6.46 -4.62 -13.06
CA VAL A 66 -6.70 -3.82 -14.28
C VAL A 66 -8.18 -3.75 -14.66
N SER A 67 -8.96 -4.80 -14.43
CA SER A 67 -10.39 -4.84 -14.74
C SER A 67 -11.30 -4.09 -13.75
N LYS A 68 -10.77 -3.59 -12.62
CA LYS A 68 -11.56 -2.95 -11.55
C LYS A 68 -11.78 -1.47 -11.83
N THR A 69 -13.01 -1.06 -12.12
CA THR A 69 -13.33 0.36 -12.45
C THR A 69 -13.72 1.19 -11.22
N HIS A 70 -14.09 0.55 -10.12
CA HIS A 70 -14.44 1.22 -8.86
C HIS A 70 -13.34 1.09 -7.81
N VAL A 71 -12.98 2.22 -7.20
CA VAL A 71 -11.90 2.31 -6.20
C VAL A 71 -12.08 1.32 -5.05
N ARG A 72 -13.31 1.16 -4.53
CA ARG A 72 -13.59 0.22 -3.43
C ARG A 72 -13.25 -1.21 -3.85
N THR A 73 -13.77 -1.66 -4.99
CA THR A 73 -13.53 -3.02 -5.50
C THR A 73 -12.08 -3.27 -5.92
N LEU A 74 -11.38 -2.21 -6.33
CA LEU A 74 -9.95 -2.26 -6.61
C LEU A 74 -9.16 -2.43 -5.31
N TRP A 75 -9.46 -1.62 -4.29
CA TRP A 75 -8.81 -1.66 -2.99
C TRP A 75 -9.02 -3.01 -2.29
N GLU A 76 -10.26 -3.48 -2.21
CA GLU A 76 -10.60 -4.80 -1.66
C GLU A 76 -9.87 -5.94 -2.39
N LYS A 77 -9.67 -5.81 -3.71
CA LYS A 77 -8.93 -6.81 -4.48
C LYS A 77 -7.45 -6.79 -4.10
N ILE A 78 -6.85 -5.62 -3.96
CA ILE A 78 -5.47 -5.48 -3.46
C ILE A 78 -5.39 -6.10 -2.08
N GLU A 79 -6.23 -5.69 -1.13
CA GLU A 79 -6.29 -6.26 0.22
C GLU A 79 -6.39 -7.79 0.17
N SER A 80 -7.24 -8.38 -0.67
CA SER A 80 -7.37 -9.84 -0.79
C SER A 80 -6.12 -10.56 -1.27
N LEU A 81 -5.29 -9.92 -2.11
CA LEU A 81 -4.02 -10.50 -2.57
C LEU A 81 -3.01 -10.59 -1.41
N TYR A 82 -3.14 -9.68 -0.44
CA TYR A 82 -2.30 -9.58 0.75
C TYR A 82 -3.00 -10.03 2.02
N ALA A 83 -4.27 -10.47 1.95
CA ALA A 83 -5.06 -10.92 3.09
C ALA A 83 -4.52 -12.22 3.68
N SER A 84 -3.73 -13.00 2.92
CA SER A 84 -2.96 -14.11 3.49
C SER A 84 -1.79 -13.62 4.37
N ASN A 85 -1.37 -12.36 4.28
CA ASN A 85 -0.40 -11.73 5.17
C ASN A 85 -1.07 -10.91 6.30
N TYR A 86 -2.38 -10.62 6.21
CA TYR A 86 -3.07 -9.64 7.06
C TYR A 86 -3.69 -10.22 8.36
N GLY A 87 -3.61 -11.52 8.60
CA GLY A 87 -4.24 -12.10 9.80
C GLY A 87 -3.60 -13.41 10.23
N ASN A 88 -2.74 -13.35 11.24
CA ASN A 88 -2.20 -14.53 11.93
C ASN A 88 -1.47 -15.54 11.05
N ASN A 89 -0.89 -15.12 9.93
CA ASN A 89 -0.11 -16.04 9.11
C ASN A 89 1.21 -16.34 9.82
N LYS A 90 1.17 -17.36 10.67
CA LYS A 90 2.31 -17.88 11.43
C LYS A 90 3.53 -18.05 10.53
N LEU A 91 3.34 -18.39 9.26
CA LEU A 91 4.42 -18.52 8.29
C LEU A 91 5.10 -17.19 7.93
N PHE A 92 4.35 -16.10 7.73
CA PHE A 92 4.93 -14.78 7.48
C PHE A 92 5.70 -14.30 8.71
N LEU A 93 5.09 -14.38 9.90
CA LEU A 93 5.75 -14.03 11.17
C LEU A 93 7.01 -14.86 11.40
N LEU A 94 6.95 -16.19 11.19
CA LEU A 94 8.10 -17.07 11.31
C LEU A 94 9.20 -16.70 10.30
N ASN A 95 8.84 -16.42 9.04
CA ASN A 95 9.81 -16.05 8.02
C ASN A 95 10.46 -14.69 8.33
N SER A 96 9.69 -13.69 8.79
CA SER A 96 10.21 -12.38 9.19
C SER A 96 11.13 -12.50 10.42
N ILE A 97 10.75 -13.29 11.43
CA ILE A 97 11.59 -13.55 12.61
C ILE A 97 12.87 -14.31 12.24
N VAL A 98 12.79 -15.35 11.39
CA VAL A 98 13.96 -16.14 10.95
C VAL A 98 14.93 -15.29 10.13
N ASN A 99 14.41 -14.34 9.36
CA ASN A 99 15.23 -13.43 8.55
C ASN A 99 15.73 -12.20 9.33
N LEU A 100 15.22 -11.95 10.53
CA LEU A 100 15.68 -10.86 11.37
C LEU A 100 17.07 -11.21 11.91
N LYS A 101 18.09 -10.51 11.41
CA LYS A 101 19.48 -10.69 11.84
C LYS A 101 20.00 -9.41 12.47
N PHE A 102 20.60 -9.54 13.65
CA PHE A 102 21.36 -8.44 14.23
C PHE A 102 22.56 -8.14 13.32
N LYS A 103 22.60 -6.92 12.77
CA LYS A 103 23.69 -6.50 11.89
C LYS A 103 24.82 -5.98 12.76
N GLU A 104 26.03 -6.50 12.56
CA GLU A 104 27.25 -6.03 13.22
C GLU A 104 27.38 -4.50 13.03
N GLY A 105 27.50 -3.75 14.12
CA GLY A 105 27.56 -2.28 14.10
C GLY A 105 26.21 -1.55 14.05
N ALA A 106 25.06 -2.23 14.01
CA ALA A 106 23.75 -1.61 14.18
C ALA A 106 23.46 -1.35 15.67
N SER A 107 22.72 -0.26 15.97
CA SER A 107 22.29 0.02 17.34
C SER A 107 21.20 -0.98 17.78
N LEU A 108 21.22 -1.36 19.06
CA LEU A 108 20.20 -2.21 19.65
C LEU A 108 18.80 -1.62 19.48
N SER A 109 18.66 -0.29 19.60
CA SER A 109 17.38 0.40 19.41
C SER A 109 16.83 0.24 17.99
N ASN A 110 17.68 0.33 16.96
CA ASN A 110 17.23 0.17 15.58
C ASN A 110 16.77 -1.27 15.33
N HIS A 111 17.49 -2.25 15.89
CA HIS A 111 17.10 -3.65 15.79
C HIS A 111 15.79 -3.96 16.53
N LEU A 112 15.56 -3.33 17.69
CA LEU A 112 14.29 -3.47 18.42
C LEU A 112 13.12 -2.83 17.68
N ASN A 113 13.33 -1.71 16.99
CA ASN A 113 12.30 -1.11 16.14
C ASN A 113 11.97 -2.01 14.94
N GLU A 114 12.97 -2.55 14.24
CA GLU A 114 12.77 -3.52 13.14
C GLU A 114 12.01 -4.77 13.63
N PHE A 115 12.27 -5.24 14.86
CA PHE A 115 11.53 -6.33 15.47
C PHE A 115 10.08 -5.94 15.80
N GLN A 116 9.83 -4.75 16.34
CA GLN A 116 8.49 -4.30 16.69
C GLN A 116 7.60 -4.10 15.45
N GLU A 117 8.17 -3.60 14.35
CA GLU A 117 7.48 -3.46 13.06
C GLU A 117 6.96 -4.80 12.47
N ILE A 118 7.46 -5.96 12.93
CA ILE A 118 6.93 -7.27 12.50
C ILE A 118 5.53 -7.54 13.10
N PHE A 119 5.20 -6.91 14.22
CA PHE A 119 3.98 -7.19 14.98
C PHE A 119 2.89 -6.10 14.87
N TYR A 120 3.15 -5.03 14.13
CA TYR A 120 2.25 -3.89 13.90
C TYR A 120 1.97 -3.70 12.41
#